data_AF-A0A9X3S5B4-F1
#
_entry.id   AF-A0A9X3S5B4-F1
#
_cell.length_a   1.000
_cell.length_b   1.000
_cell.length_c   1.000
_cell.angle_alpha   90.00
_cell.angle_beta   90.00
_cell.angle_gamma   90.00
#
_symmetry.space_group_name_H-M   'P 1'
#
loop_
_entity.id
_entity.type
_entity.pdbx_description
1 polymer ?
#
loop_
_entity_poly.entity_id
_entity_poly.type
_entity_poly.pdbx_seq_one_letter_code
_entity_poly.pdbx_strand_id
1 'polypeptide(L)'
;MPVAFDRAGEPRRVPHVVDRSAYRVVRDTLAGARKATGATVAIEYMPGALAVQVDHDGCGAELEEIADLAAALGGGLTAGRAHGRFRVRAWLPTEAQPLYPAGLLATH
;
A
#
# COMPACT_ATOMS: atom_id res chain seq x y z
N MET A 1 -10.34 -0.83 16.00
CA MET A 1 -11.49 -0.60 15.08
C MET A 1 -11.65 -1.82 14.18
N PRO A 2 -12.86 -2.17 13.71
CA PRO A 2 -13.04 -3.14 12.64
C PRO A 2 -12.41 -2.66 11.33
N VAL A 3 -11.86 -3.59 10.55
CA VAL A 3 -11.28 -3.33 9.23
C VAL A 3 -11.94 -4.25 8.21
N ALA A 4 -12.64 -3.67 7.24
CA ALA A 4 -13.15 -4.41 6.09
C ALA A 4 -12.03 -4.58 5.05
N PHE A 5 -11.99 -5.74 4.40
CA PHE A 5 -10.99 -6.04 3.38
C PHE A 5 -11.68 -6.39 2.07
N ASP A 6 -11.26 -5.73 1.00
CA ASP A 6 -11.69 -6.01 -0.37
C ASP A 6 -10.49 -6.33 -1.27
N ARG A 7 -10.72 -7.17 -2.26
CA ARG A 7 -9.69 -7.59 -3.20
C ARG A 7 -10.25 -7.69 -4.60
N ALA A 8 -9.57 -7.07 -5.54
CA ALA A 8 -9.91 -7.07 -6.95
C ALA A 8 -8.74 -7.55 -7.82
N GLY A 9 -9.06 -8.08 -9.00
CA GLY A 9 -8.10 -8.68 -9.92
C GLY A 9 -7.65 -10.08 -9.51
N GLU A 10 -6.85 -10.71 -10.37
CA GLU A 10 -6.34 -12.07 -10.13
C GLU A 10 -5.12 -12.03 -9.19
N PRO A 11 -5.17 -12.66 -8.01
CA PRO A 11 -4.04 -12.71 -7.11
C PRO A 11 -2.84 -13.37 -7.77
N ARG A 12 -1.69 -12.71 -7.69
CA ARG A 12 -0.43 -13.20 -8.25
C ARG A 12 0.72 -12.94 -7.29
N ARG A 13 1.83 -13.66 -7.47
CA ARG A 13 3.07 -13.29 -6.79
C ARG A 13 3.48 -11.90 -7.25
N VAL A 14 3.84 -11.08 -6.28
CA VAL A 14 4.41 -9.75 -6.49
C VAL A 14 5.85 -9.75 -5.99
N PRO A 15 6.70 -8.84 -6.53
CA PRO A 15 8.04 -8.63 -6.01
C PRO A 15 8.04 -8.37 -4.50
N HIS A 16 9.01 -8.94 -3.78
CA HIS A 16 9.08 -8.82 -2.32
C HIS A 16 9.11 -7.36 -1.84
N VAL A 17 9.78 -6.47 -2.57
CA VAL A 17 9.82 -5.03 -2.24
C VAL A 17 8.44 -4.37 -2.38
N VAL A 18 7.62 -4.83 -3.33
CA VAL A 18 6.24 -4.35 -3.52
C VAL A 18 5.35 -4.86 -2.39
N ASP A 19 5.46 -6.13 -2.03
CA ASP A 19 4.70 -6.72 -0.91
C ASP A 19 5.00 -6.00 0.42
N ARG A 20 6.28 -5.82 0.73
CA ARG A 20 6.70 -5.07 1.93
C ARG A 20 6.19 -3.63 1.92
N SER A 21 6.23 -2.96 0.77
CA SER A 21 5.76 -1.57 0.65
C SER A 21 4.24 -1.48 0.80
N ALA A 22 3.49 -2.41 0.20
CA ALA A 22 2.05 -2.53 0.38
C ALA A 22 1.69 -2.74 1.86
N TYR A 23 2.42 -3.62 2.56
CA TYR A 23 2.25 -3.82 3.99
C TYR A 23 2.51 -2.54 4.79
N ARG A 24 3.58 -1.78 4.48
CA ARG A 24 3.86 -0.49 5.14
C ARG A 24 2.76 0.53 4.91
N VAL A 25 2.25 0.66 3.68
CA VAL A 25 1.11 1.55 3.38
C VAL A 25 -0.09 1.21 4.28
N VAL A 26 -0.46 -0.07 4.37
CA VAL A 26 -1.59 -0.50 5.21
C VAL A 26 -1.30 -0.24 6.69
N ARG A 27 -0.17 -0.73 7.19
CA ARG A 27 0.18 -0.64 8.62
C ARG A 27 0.30 0.80 9.09
N ASP A 28 1.04 1.63 8.37
CA ASP A 28 1.37 2.99 8.81
C ASP A 28 0.14 3.90 8.69
N THR A 29 -0.70 3.70 7.67
CA THR A 29 -2.00 4.38 7.58
C THR A 29 -2.93 3.99 8.74
N LEU A 30 -3.07 2.70 9.03
CA LEU A 30 -3.93 2.24 10.13
C LEU A 30 -3.40 2.66 11.51
N ALA A 31 -2.08 2.74 11.70
CA ALA A 31 -1.48 3.26 12.92
C ALA A 31 -1.75 4.77 13.09
N GLY A 32 -1.78 5.52 11.98
CA GLY A 32 -2.10 6.95 11.95
C GLY A 32 -3.60 7.27 12.11
N ALA A 33 -4.49 6.31 11.88
CA ALA A 33 -5.95 6.45 11.90
C ALA A 33 -6.56 6.66 13.31
N ARG A 34 -6.07 7.65 14.06
CA ARG A 34 -6.52 7.97 15.42
C ARG A 34 -8.00 8.34 15.42
N LYS A 35 -8.74 7.91 16.44
CA LYS A 35 -10.20 8.12 16.61
C LYS A 35 -11.08 7.52 15.50
N ALA A 36 -10.52 6.74 14.58
CA ALA A 36 -11.32 6.03 13.58
C ALA A 36 -12.20 4.97 14.25
N THR A 37 -13.45 4.89 13.82
CA THR A 37 -14.40 3.86 14.24
C THR A 37 -14.46 2.70 13.24
N GLY A 38 -13.94 2.89 12.02
CA GLY A 38 -13.81 1.80 11.05
C GLY A 38 -12.91 2.15 9.86
N ALA A 39 -12.26 1.14 9.31
CA ALA A 39 -11.43 1.28 8.12
C ALA A 39 -11.80 0.24 7.03
N THR A 40 -11.45 0.56 5.79
CA THR A 40 -11.53 -0.34 4.65
C THR A 40 -10.15 -0.40 4.00
N VAL A 41 -9.69 -1.60 3.68
CA VAL A 41 -8.47 -1.85 2.91
C VAL A 41 -8.87 -2.53 1.62
N ALA A 42 -8.48 -1.97 0.48
CA ALA A 42 -8.67 -2.58 -0.83
C ALA A 42 -7.32 -2.85 -1.48
N ILE A 43 -7.14 -4.07 -1.97
CA ILE A 43 -5.97 -4.46 -2.77
C ILE A 43 -6.42 -4.82 -4.17
N GLU A 44 -5.86 -4.16 -5.18
CA GLU A 44 -6.17 -4.40 -6.58
C GLU A 44 -4.90 -4.86 -7.32
N TYR A 45 -4.96 -6.10 -7.83
CA TYR A 45 -3.92 -6.68 -8.65
C TYR A 45 -4.10 -6.21 -10.10
N MET A 46 -3.34 -5.20 -10.50
CA MET A 46 -3.36 -4.65 -11.86
C MET A 46 -2.31 -5.34 -12.75
N PRO A 47 -2.46 -5.29 -14.08
CA PRO A 47 -1.34 -5.52 -14.99
C PRO A 47 -0.19 -4.57 -14.64
N GLY A 48 1.01 -5.11 -14.40
CA GLY A 48 2.20 -4.30 -14.13
C GLY A 48 2.30 -3.62 -12.76
N ALA A 49 1.27 -3.67 -11.90
CA ALA A 49 1.29 -2.99 -10.61
C ALA A 49 0.39 -3.62 -9.53
N LEU A 50 0.60 -3.21 -8.28
CA LEU A 50 -0.29 -3.45 -7.15
C LEU A 50 -0.82 -2.10 -6.66
N ALA A 51 -2.13 -1.92 -6.64
CA ALA A 51 -2.75 -0.76 -6.03
C ALA A 51 -3.28 -1.12 -4.63
N VAL A 52 -2.98 -0.27 -3.66
CA VAL A 52 -3.39 -0.43 -2.26
C VAL A 52 -4.14 0.83 -1.84
N GLN A 53 -5.36 0.67 -1.36
CA GLN A 53 -6.17 1.77 -0.84
C GLN A 53 -6.56 1.49 0.60
N VAL A 54 -6.47 2.50 1.45
CA VAL A 54 -6.95 2.47 2.82
C VAL A 54 -7.85 3.68 3.04
N ASP A 55 -9.08 3.42 3.47
CA ASP A 55 -10.08 4.43 3.77
C ASP A 55 -10.48 4.33 5.25
N HIS A 56 -10.29 5.37 6.05
CA HIS A 56 -10.74 5.40 7.44
C HIS A 56 -11.47 6.71 7.78
N ASP A 57 -12.28 6.70 8.83
CA ASP A 57 -13.06 7.85 9.30
C ASP A 57 -12.35 8.68 10.39
N GLY A 58 -11.17 8.24 10.84
CA GLY A 58 -10.35 8.95 11.84
C GLY A 58 -9.60 10.18 11.32
N CYS A 59 -8.69 10.69 12.17
CA CYS A 59 -7.72 11.71 11.80
C CYS A 59 -6.71 11.14 10.79
N GLY A 60 -6.29 11.94 9.81
CA GLY A 60 -5.33 11.51 8.77
C GLY A 60 -4.00 11.02 9.32
N ALA A 61 -3.16 10.46 8.44
CA ALA A 61 -1.86 9.90 8.78
C ALA A 61 -0.71 10.69 8.15
N GLU A 62 0.41 10.82 8.87
CA GLU A 62 1.69 11.30 8.33
C GLU A 62 2.33 10.14 7.54
N LEU A 63 2.57 10.37 6.25
CA LEU A 63 2.90 9.32 5.28
C LEU A 63 4.01 9.74 4.31
N GLU A 64 4.75 10.79 4.62
CA GLU A 64 5.82 11.35 3.79
C GLU A 64 6.87 10.27 3.47
N GLU A 65 7.37 9.55 4.49
CA GLU A 65 8.33 8.46 4.29
C GLU A 65 7.78 7.33 3.40
N ILE A 66 6.46 7.11 3.44
CA ILE A 66 5.80 6.06 2.66
C ILE A 66 5.55 6.51 1.24
N ALA A 67 5.26 7.80 1.04
CA ALA A 67 5.19 8.41 -0.28
C ALA A 67 6.56 8.39 -0.96
N ASP A 68 7.64 8.72 -0.24
CA ASP A 68 9.01 8.62 -0.72
C ASP A 68 9.38 7.18 -1.08
N LEU A 69 9.01 6.21 -0.25
CA LEU A 69 9.18 4.78 -0.55
C LEU A 69 8.46 4.38 -1.84
N ALA A 70 7.19 4.77 -2.02
CA ALA A 70 6.43 4.45 -3.22
C ALA A 70 7.05 5.11 -4.46
N ALA A 71 7.47 6.37 -4.36
CA ALA A 71 8.14 7.11 -5.43
C ALA A 71 9.48 6.46 -5.83
N ALA A 72 10.28 5.99 -4.86
CA ALA A 72 11.54 5.30 -5.10
C ALA A 72 11.39 4.00 -5.90
N LEU A 73 10.21 3.36 -5.86
CA LEU A 73 9.88 2.19 -6.68
C LEU A 73 9.41 2.54 -8.10
N GLY A 74 9.36 3.83 -8.45
CA GLY A 74 8.73 4.36 -9.66
C GLY A 74 7.21 4.46 -9.55
N GLY A 75 6.67 4.31 -8.34
CA GLY A 75 5.25 4.39 -8.04
C GLY A 75 4.82 5.74 -7.49
N GLY A 76 3.73 5.75 -6.73
CA GLY A 76 3.28 6.96 -6.03
C GLY A 76 2.24 6.67 -4.96
N LEU A 77 2.07 7.64 -4.07
CA LEU A 77 1.08 7.61 -3.00
C LEU A 77 0.33 8.94 -2.97
N THR A 78 -0.98 8.85 -2.82
CA THR A 78 -1.86 10.00 -2.58
C THR A 78 -2.55 9.83 -1.23
N ALA A 79 -2.61 10.89 -0.44
CA ALA A 79 -3.29 10.91 0.85
C ALA A 79 -4.14 12.19 0.96
N GLY A 80 -5.37 12.06 1.42
CA GLY A 80 -6.25 13.22 1.57
C GLY A 80 -7.66 12.88 2.01
N ARG A 81 -8.46 13.90 2.32
CA ARG A 81 -9.88 13.72 2.62
C ARG A 81 -10.67 13.57 1.33
N ALA A 82 -11.46 12.51 1.23
CA ALA A 82 -12.37 12.24 0.12
C ALA A 82 -13.67 11.63 0.67
N HIS A 83 -14.83 12.13 0.23
CA HIS A 83 -16.15 11.61 0.60
C HIS A 83 -16.37 11.41 2.12
N GLY A 84 -15.88 12.35 2.94
CA GLY A 84 -16.02 12.28 4.40
C GLY A 84 -15.04 11.34 5.12
N ARG A 85 -14.19 10.61 4.38
CA ARG A 85 -13.15 9.72 4.92
C ARG A 85 -11.76 10.26 4.59
N PHE A 86 -10.75 9.83 5.34
CA PHE A 86 -9.37 9.98 4.91
C PHE A 86 -9.00 8.77 4.05
N ARG A 87 -8.51 9.06 2.85
CA ARG A 87 -8.15 8.08 1.84
C ARG A 87 -6.65 8.15 1.61
N VAL A 88 -6.03 6.98 1.63
CA VAL A 88 -4.65 6.76 1.18
C VAL A 88 -4.70 5.78 0.04
N ARG A 89 -4.11 6.13 -1.10
CA ARG A 89 -3.99 5.23 -2.25
C ARG A 89 -2.57 5.22 -2.78
N ALA A 90 -1.95 4.05 -2.76
CA ALA A 90 -0.63 3.80 -3.30
C ALA A 90 -0.74 2.96 -4.59
N TRP A 91 0.09 3.30 -5.58
CA TRP A 91 0.31 2.52 -6.79
C TRP A 91 1.76 2.08 -6.83
N LEU A 92 2.00 0.76 -6.88
CA LEU A 92 3.31 0.14 -6.71
C LEU A 92 3.64 -0.72 -7.95
N PRO A 93 4.60 -0.30 -8.81
CA PRO A 93 4.99 -1.07 -9.99
C PRO A 93 5.56 -2.44 -9.64
N THR A 94 5.19 -3.48 -10.39
CA THR A 94 5.69 -4.85 -10.21
C THR A 94 6.68 -5.30 -11.28
N GLU A 95 6.62 -4.77 -12.50
CA GLU A 95 7.45 -5.29 -13.62
C GLU A 95 8.91 -4.88 -13.55
N ALA A 96 9.20 -3.70 -12.98
CA ALA A 96 10.57 -3.19 -12.84
C ALA A 96 11.32 -3.74 -11.62
N GLN A 97 10.69 -4.60 -10.81
CA GLN A 97 11.20 -5.01 -9.50
C GLN A 97 11.52 -6.51 -9.47
N PRO A 98 12.69 -6.91 -8.94
CA PRO A 98 13.07 -8.32 -8.87
C PRO A 98 12.15 -9.07 -7.90
N LEU A 99 11.73 -10.29 -8.27
CA LEU A 99 10.85 -11.12 -7.43
C LEU A 99 11.49 -11.44 -6.07
N TYR A 100 12.82 -11.55 -6.03
CA TYR A 100 13.61 -11.83 -4.85
C TYR A 100 14.55 -10.66 -4.53
N PRO A 101 14.89 -10.44 -3.25
CA PRO A 101 15.94 -9.49 -2.89
C PRO A 101 17.27 -9.92 -3.56
N ALA A 102 18.03 -8.96 -4.08
CA ALA A 102 19.30 -9.23 -4.76
C ALA A 102 20.30 -10.02 -3.89
N GLY A 103 20.21 -9.92 -2.56
CA GLY A 103 21.06 -10.68 -1.63
C GLY A 103 20.69 -12.16 -1.44
N LEU A 104 19.56 -12.63 -1.97
CA LEU A 104 19.13 -14.04 -1.83
C LEU A 104 19.66 -14.93 -2.98
N LEU A 105 20.12 -14.33 -4.08
CA LEU A 105 20.65 -15.06 -5.25
C LEU A 105 22.17 -15.31 -5.17
N ALA A 106 22.83 -14.86 -4.10
CA ALA A 106 24.25 -15.10 -3.87
C ALA A 106 24.47 -16.45 -3.16
N THR A 107 24.39 -17.54 -3.91
CA THR A 107 24.92 -18.86 -3.51
C THR A 107 25.74 -19.42 -4.66
N HIS A 108 27.06 -19.28 -4.53
CA HIS A 108 28.06 -20.14 -5.16
C HIS A 108 29.01 -20.61 -4.05
#